data_AF-A0A256XKM6-F1
#
_entry.id   AF-A0A256XKM6-F1
#
_cell.length_a   1.000
_cell.length_b   1.000
_cell.length_c   1.000
_cell.angle_alpha   90.00
_cell.angle_beta   90.00
_cell.angle_gamma   90.00
#
_symmetry.space_group_name_H-M   'P 1'
#
loop_
_entity.id
_entity.type
_entity.pdbx_description
1 polymer ?
#
loop_
_entity_poly.entity_id
_entity_poly.type
_entity_poly.pdbx_seq_one_letter_code
_entity_poly.pdbx_strand_id
1 'polypeptide(L)' 'MKKLHVAVVGTGRIGKRHIKHINNLAHLSAVCDIKKDIADIVSNENNCPGYYSIDDLLKNEMIVNK' A
#
# COMPACT_ATOMS: atom_id res chain seq x y z
N MET A 1 5.79 19.01 -9.79
CA MET A 1 4.56 18.45 -9.17
C MET A 1 4.96 17.58 -7.99
N LYS A 2 4.26 17.67 -6.85
CA LYS A 2 4.50 16.79 -5.70
C LYS A 2 4.01 15.39 -6.07
N LYS A 3 4.84 14.36 -5.89
CA LYS A 3 4.44 12.97 -6.20
C LYS A 3 3.33 12.57 -5.24
N LEU A 4 2.20 12.05 -5.74
CA LEU A 4 1.11 11.58 -4.89
C LEU A 4 1.55 10.29 -4.19
N HIS A 5 1.46 10.24 -2.87
CA HIS A 5 1.70 9.03 -2.08
C HIS A 5 0.37 8.32 -1.85
N VAL A 6 0.30 7.03 -2.16
CA VAL A 6 -0.93 6.24 -2.07
C VAL A 6 -0.64 4.94 -1.34
N ALA A 7 -1.45 4.62 -0.33
CA ALA A 7 -1.48 3.30 0.27
C ALA A 7 -2.71 2.53 -0.23
N VAL A 8 -2.61 1.20 -0.36
CA VAL A 8 -3.73 0.35 -0.82
C VAL A 8 -4.15 -0.62 0.28
N VAL A 9 -5.43 -0.59 0.64
CA VAL A 9 -6.05 -1.56 1.55
C VAL A 9 -6.85 -2.57 0.72
N GLY A 10 -6.52 -3.85 0.85
CA GLY A 10 -7.01 -4.96 0.04
C GLY A 10 -6.15 -5.17 -1.21
N THR A 11 -5.29 -6.20 -1.19
CA THR A 11 -4.33 -6.52 -2.26
C THR A 11 -4.60 -7.86 -2.96
N GLY A 12 -5.87 -8.30 -2.93
CA GLY A 12 -6.37 -9.38 -3.77
C GLY A 12 -6.32 -9.08 -5.28
N ARG A 13 -7.05 -9.85 -6.08
CA ARG A 13 -6.99 -9.80 -7.56
C ARG A 13 -7.18 -8.38 -8.13
N ILE A 14 -8.16 -7.63 -7.64
CA ILE A 14 -8.43 -6.26 -8.10
C ILE A 14 -7.43 -5.26 -7.50
N GLY A 15 -7.05 -5.43 -6.24
CA GLY A 15 -6.01 -4.63 -5.57
C GLY A 15 -4.68 -4.62 -6.34
N LYS A 16 -4.22 -5.78 -6.80
CA LYS A 16 -3.02 -5.89 -7.65
C LYS A 16 -3.12 -5.07 -8.94
N ARG A 17 -4.30 -4.97 -9.55
CA ARG A 17 -4.54 -4.11 -10.72
C ARG A 17 -4.44 -2.63 -10.35
N HIS A 18 -5.00 -2.21 -9.22
CA HIS A 18 -4.86 -0.83 -8.74
C HIS A 18 -3.39 -0.47 -8.50
N ILE A 19 -2.65 -1.34 -7.83
CA ILE A 19 -1.21 -1.16 -7.57
C ILE A 19 -0.43 -0.95 -8.87
N LYS A 20 -0.68 -1.78 -9.89
CA LYS A 20 -0.04 -1.61 -11.21
C LYS A 20 -0.26 -0.21 -11.79
N HIS A 21 -1.48 0.33 -11.70
CA HIS A 21 -1.76 1.68 -12.20
C HIS A 21 -1.17 2.77 -11.30
N ILE A 22 -1.18 2.58 -9.98
CA ILE A 22 -0.57 3.49 -9.00
C ILE A 22 0.92 3.62 -9.28
N ASN A 23 1.65 2.53 -9.51
CA ASN A 23 3.09 2.58 -9.80
C ASN A 23 3.43 3.39 -11.07
N ASN A 24 2.50 3.52 -12.00
CA ASN A 24 2.68 4.33 -13.22
C ASN A 24 2.34 5.81 -13.03
N LEU A 25 1.50 6.16 -12.05
CA LEU A 25 0.91 7.50 -11.90
C LEU A 25 1.32 8.20 -10.59
N ALA A 26 1.80 7.45 -9.60
CA ALA A 26 1.98 7.86 -8.22
C ALA A 26 3.11 7.04 -7.54
N HIS A 27 3.31 7.25 -6.25
CA HIS A 27 4.18 6.44 -5.41
C HIS A 27 3.33 5.57 -4.49
N LEU A 28 3.46 4.25 -4.62
CA LEU A 28 2.84 3.31 -3.67
C LEU A 28 3.63 3.36 -2.35
N SER A 29 3.05 3.98 -1.33
CA SER A 29 3.71 4.16 -0.03
C SER A 29 3.60 2.94 0.86
N ALA A 30 2.51 2.18 0.78
CA ALA A 30 2.27 0.99 1.58
C ALA A 30 1.14 0.13 1.02
N VAL A 31 1.05 -1.11 1.49
CA VAL A 31 -0.08 -2.00 1.24
C VAL A 31 -0.60 -2.61 2.54
N CYS A 32 -1.88 -2.98 2.56
CA CYS A 32 -2.50 -3.68 3.68
C CYS A 32 -3.45 -4.76 3.19
N ASP A 33 -3.41 -5.96 3.78
CA ASP A 33 -4.40 -7.01 3.56
C ASP A 33 -4.54 -7.86 4.82
N ILE A 34 -5.75 -8.34 5.12
CA ILE A 34 -6.00 -9.23 6.27
C ILE A 34 -5.30 -10.59 6.11
N LYS A 35 -4.99 -10.98 4.86
CA LYS A 35 -4.21 -12.16 4.53
C LYS A 35 -2.72 -11.80 4.49
N LYS A 36 -2.02 -12.13 5.58
CA LYS A 36 -0.60 -11.83 5.78
C LYS A 36 0.29 -12.28 4.61
N ASP A 37 0.08 -13.49 4.12
CA ASP A 37 0.79 -14.04 2.96
C ASP A 37 0.63 -13.17 1.71
N ILE A 38 -0.59 -12.68 1.43
CA ILE A 38 -0.85 -11.81 0.28
C ILE A 38 -0.19 -10.43 0.49
N ALA A 39 -0.32 -9.86 1.70
CA ALA A 39 0.30 -8.59 2.04
C ALA A 39 1.83 -8.65 1.87
N ASP A 40 2.48 -9.69 2.40
CA ASP A 40 3.93 -9.89 2.32
C ASP A 40 4.43 -10.09 0.88
N ILE A 41 3.71 -10.87 0.07
CA ILE A 41 4.04 -11.05 -1.35
C ILE A 41 4.01 -9.70 -2.07
N VAL A 42 2.91 -8.95 -1.91
CA VAL A 42 2.71 -7.70 -2.64
C VAL A 42 3.64 -6.59 -2.15
N SER A 43 3.90 -6.53 -0.83
CA SER A 43 4.82 -5.56 -0.24
C SER A 43 6.24 -5.78 -0.77
N ASN A 44 6.69 -7.03 -0.85
CA ASN A 44 7.99 -7.41 -1.40
C ASN A 44 8.09 -7.13 -2.89
N GLU A 45 7.07 -7.50 -3.68
CA GLU A 45 7.01 -7.24 -5.13
C GLU A 45 7.12 -5.74 -5.47
N ASN A 46 6.64 -4.86 -4.58
CA ASN A 46 6.60 -3.41 -4.80
C ASN A 46 7.59 -2.63 -3.93
N ASN A 47 8.42 -3.32 -3.14
CA ASN A 47 9.40 -2.74 -2.22
C ASN A 47 8.80 -1.62 -1.34
N CYS A 48 7.67 -1.89 -0.70
CA CYS A 48 6.99 -0.98 0.21
C CYS A 48 6.58 -1.69 1.51
N PRO A 49 6.28 -0.98 2.61
CA PRO A 49 5.71 -1.54 3.82
C PRO A 49 4.42 -2.33 3.58
N GLY A 50 4.32 -3.50 4.20
CA GLY A 50 3.12 -4.32 4.25
C GLY A 50 2.52 -4.32 5.66
N TYR A 51 1.22 -4.09 5.75
CA TYR A 51 0.45 -4.10 6.99
C TYR A 51 -0.64 -5.18 6.95
N TYR A 52 -1.06 -5.65 8.12
CA TYR A 52 -2.11 -6.67 8.25
C TYR A 52 -3.37 -6.14 8.95
N SER A 53 -3.29 -4.93 9.50
CA SER A 53 -4.38 -4.19 10.11
C SER A 53 -4.42 -2.79 9.53
N ILE A 54 -5.63 -2.27 9.33
CA ILE A 54 -5.83 -0.88 8.90
C ILE A 54 -5.35 0.10 9.96
N ASP A 55 -5.46 -0.23 11.24
CA ASP A 55 -5.02 0.63 12.34
C ASP A 55 -3.50 0.83 12.31
N ASP A 56 -2.74 -0.25 12.08
CA ASP A 56 -1.28 -0.19 11.95
C ASP A 56 -0.87 0.62 10.72
N LEU A 57 -1.54 0.43 9.58
CA LEU A 57 -1.30 1.24 8.38
C LEU A 57 -1.54 2.72 8.66
N LEU A 58 -2.70 3.08 9.21
CA LEU A 58 -3.05 4.48 9.47
C LEU A 58 -2.10 5.11 10.49
N LYS A 59 -1.72 4.39 11.54
CA LYS A 59 -0.80 4.89 12.56
C LYS A 59 0.60 5.22 12.00
N ASN A 60 1.10 4.42 11.07
CA ASN A 60 2.44 4.59 10.51
C ASN A 60 2.47 5.49 9.25
N GLU A 61 1.39 5.50 8.47
CA GLU A 61 1.32 6.21 7.19
C GLU A 61 0.42 7.46 7.21
N MET A 62 -0.27 7.78 8.32
CA MET A 62 -1.03 9.03 8.43
C MET A 62 -0.07 10.21 8.29
N ILE A 63 -0.30 10.98 7.23
CA ILE A 63 0.25 12.33 7.10
C ILE A 63 -0.54 13.24 8.05
N VAL A 64 -0.12 13.29 9.32
CA VAL A 64 -0.39 14.48 10.14
C VAL A 64 0.59 15.53 9.64
N ASN A 65 0.08 16.60 9.03
CA ASN A 65 0.90 17.72 8.56
C ASN A 65 1.94 18.11 9.63
N LYS A 66 3.20 17.78 9.37
CA LYS A 66 4.38 18.32 10.05
C LYS A 66 5.04 19.31 9.12
#